data_AF-A0A4V4H6W6-F1
#
_entry.id   AF-A0A4V4H6W6-F1
#
_cell.length_a   1.000
_cell.length_b   1.000
_cell.length_c   1.000
_cell.angle_alpha   90.00
_cell.angle_beta   90.00
_cell.angle_gamma   90.00
#
_symmetry.space_group_name_H-M   'P 1'
#
loop_
_entity.id
_entity.type
_entity.pdbx_description
1 polymer ?
#
loop_
_entity_poly.entity_id
_entity_poly.type
_entity_poly.pdbx_seq_one_letter_code
_entity_poly.pdbx_strand_id
1 'polypeptide(L)'
;MEEQGTDASPIESPPRPDAALRAELESLGDSHRELRSRFAAAEESLAGLRIRDLDLSRALEQASEERDSLRIELIEAEVSAREEEEEASWAQRWETSHLIEIFKARFNELVEERSRRDGVVSGILDSMRSVRGCLSRIGGRISDENFEEDDGEKSNLEDASEVLSKESRLICQLGVAVESKFTEYDKMRRKEKKELENSIVSLTEENRDISSLLRVALVEKEAVEKSLSKLKGSGEQKRGAILQIAERGLQRVGFGFIKGVIGGESQPDQPSGSSVSATSDGSECEEEVISLVIFSALLCWKKVSAWSESEHLQSLVDKQQEKIIEGELYIKDLEERQILLAKSVEELTTEIKEAGEEAARWREACELEVEAGKAAIVEREKEVGLLREELRRTKSALDTANGKLSLKEKLAKTAMAAQAAAEATLRLADKRAAGLGERIEELTRQLEEEAEHGRRERIGVGRRVRYVCWPWQAFRVAPAARAGSRSRERRRRMMLPEMEALLRFNI
;
A
#
# COMPACT_ATOMS: atom_id res chain seq x y z
N MET A 1 40.26 -17.29 128.42
CA MET A 1 41.51 -16.66 127.98
C MET A 1 41.21 -15.17 127.90
N GLU A 2 41.14 -14.50 129.05
CA GLU A 2 42.30 -13.91 129.79
C GLU A 2 42.89 -12.75 128.99
N GLU A 3 43.04 -11.52 129.49
CA GLU A 3 42.94 -10.91 130.82
C GLU A 3 42.84 -9.37 130.59
N GLN A 4 41.89 -8.68 131.24
CA GLN A 4 42.06 -7.75 132.37
C GLN A 4 42.70 -6.37 132.06
N GLY A 5 42.05 -5.33 132.59
CA GLY A 5 42.67 -4.01 132.77
C GLY A 5 41.71 -2.85 133.04
N THR A 6 41.03 -2.87 134.20
CA THR A 6 40.61 -1.73 135.09
C THR A 6 40.26 -0.37 134.47
N ASP A 7 39.00 0.09 134.54
CA ASP A 7 38.27 0.68 135.69
C ASP A 7 38.56 2.17 135.91
N ALA A 8 37.56 3.02 135.60
CA ALA A 8 37.28 4.32 136.22
C ALA A 8 36.02 4.93 135.58
N SER A 9 34.87 4.73 136.23
CA SER A 9 33.66 5.53 135.95
C SER A 9 33.86 6.98 136.37
N PRO A 10 33.44 7.97 135.56
CA PRO A 10 33.07 9.28 136.07
C PRO A 10 31.55 9.38 136.19
N ILE A 11 31.15 9.76 137.39
CA ILE A 11 29.80 10.09 137.86
C ILE A 11 29.06 11.00 136.86
N GLU A 12 27.95 10.49 136.32
CA GLU A 12 26.95 11.27 135.59
C GLU A 12 26.36 12.32 136.53
N SER A 13 26.55 13.59 136.17
CA SER A 13 25.75 14.69 136.69
C SER A 13 24.59 14.93 135.71
N PRO A 14 23.38 15.27 136.19
CA PRO A 14 22.22 15.42 135.33
C PRO A 14 22.48 16.57 134.34
N PRO A 15 22.17 16.40 133.04
CA PRO A 15 22.35 17.48 132.10
C PRO A 15 21.38 18.59 132.51
N ARG A 16 21.95 19.77 132.80
CA ARG A 16 21.19 21.02 132.92
C ARG A 16 20.27 21.12 131.69
N PRO A 17 19.01 21.58 131.83
CA PRO A 17 18.09 21.75 130.70
C PRO A 17 18.68 22.60 129.56
N ASP A 18 19.71 23.40 129.85
CA ASP A 18 20.51 24.17 128.87
C ASP A 18 21.36 23.32 127.91
N ALA A 19 21.73 22.08 128.24
CA ALA A 19 22.59 21.23 127.41
C ALA A 19 21.81 20.49 126.30
N ALA A 20 20.60 20.03 126.61
CA ALA A 20 19.71 19.41 125.62
C ALA A 20 19.20 20.44 124.60
N LEU A 21 18.86 21.64 125.04
CA LEU A 21 18.48 22.75 124.16
C LEU A 21 19.64 23.21 123.26
N ARG A 22 20.89 23.15 123.75
CA ARG A 22 22.08 23.41 122.92
C ARG A 22 22.28 22.34 121.84
N ALA A 23 22.12 21.07 122.19
CA ALA A 23 22.21 19.97 121.22
C ALA A 23 21.11 20.03 120.15
N GLU A 24 19.87 20.42 120.52
CA GLU A 24 18.79 20.65 119.55
C GLU A 24 19.05 21.89 118.68
N LEU A 25 19.60 22.97 119.23
CA LEU A 25 20.02 24.15 118.47
C LEU A 25 21.18 23.85 117.51
N GLU A 26 22.14 23.02 117.92
CA GLU A 26 23.24 22.55 117.07
C GLU A 26 22.71 21.62 115.96
N SER A 27 21.81 20.68 116.28
CA SER A 27 21.16 19.81 115.29
C SER A 27 20.30 20.59 114.29
N LEU A 28 19.56 21.60 114.76
CA LEU A 28 18.81 22.51 113.90
C LEU A 28 19.74 23.37 113.03
N GLY A 29 20.89 23.80 113.58
CA GLY A 29 21.93 24.52 112.86
C GLY A 29 22.58 23.67 111.75
N ASP A 30 22.84 22.39 112.03
CA ASP A 30 23.38 21.44 111.07
C ASP A 30 22.36 21.07 109.99
N SER A 31 21.10 20.83 110.37
CA SER A 31 20.00 20.61 109.43
C SER A 31 19.77 21.82 108.52
N HIS A 32 19.85 23.04 109.07
CA HIS A 32 19.77 24.27 108.29
C HIS A 32 20.97 24.43 107.35
N ARG A 33 22.18 24.02 107.76
CA ARG A 33 23.37 24.03 106.89
C ARG A 33 23.26 23.00 105.76
N GLU A 34 22.75 21.80 106.05
CA GLU A 34 22.47 20.76 105.06
C GLU A 34 21.39 21.20 104.07
N LEU A 35 20.29 21.77 104.55
CA LEU A 35 19.24 22.35 103.70
C LEU A 35 19.81 23.45 102.80
N ARG A 36 20.61 24.38 103.35
CA ARG A 36 21.30 25.41 102.53
C ARG A 36 22.19 24.79 101.46
N SER A 37 22.95 23.73 101.78
CA SER A 37 23.79 23.02 100.81
C SER A 37 22.95 22.32 99.73
N ARG A 38 21.83 21.69 100.09
CA ARG A 38 20.90 21.09 99.13
C ARG A 38 20.21 22.12 98.24
N PHE A 39 19.82 23.27 98.80
CA PHE A 39 19.29 24.39 98.02
C PHE A 39 20.33 24.92 97.04
N ALA A 40 21.59 25.12 97.46
CA ALA A 40 22.68 25.52 96.56
C ALA A 40 22.91 24.49 95.43
N ALA A 41 22.93 23.19 95.73
CA ALA A 41 23.08 22.14 94.72
C ALA A 41 21.87 22.05 93.77
N ALA A 42 20.66 22.30 94.26
CA ALA A 42 19.45 22.39 93.44
C ALA A 42 19.46 23.64 92.54
N GLU A 43 19.93 24.78 93.04
CA GLU A 43 20.11 26.01 92.27
C GLU A 43 21.16 25.85 91.17
N GLU A 44 22.31 25.23 91.46
CA GLU A 44 23.31 24.88 90.45
C GLU A 44 22.76 23.91 89.40
N SER A 45 21.96 22.92 89.82
CA SER A 45 21.28 21.99 88.91
C SER A 45 20.26 22.71 88.01
N LEU A 46 19.49 23.65 88.58
CA LEU A 46 18.55 24.49 87.83
C LEU A 46 19.27 25.44 86.85
N ALA A 47 20.40 26.03 87.26
CA ALA A 47 21.23 26.84 86.37
C ALA A 47 21.79 26.00 85.21
N GLY A 48 22.28 24.79 85.50
CA GLY A 48 22.73 23.84 84.49
C GLY A 48 21.62 23.42 83.53
N LEU A 49 20.39 23.22 84.01
CA LEU A 49 19.23 22.93 83.16
C LEU A 49 18.85 24.12 82.27
N ARG A 50 18.89 25.35 82.78
CA ARG A 50 18.62 26.57 82.00
C ARG A 50 19.61 26.75 80.85
N ILE A 51 20.90 26.46 81.08
CA ILE A 51 21.92 26.52 80.03
C ILE A 51 21.63 25.47 78.95
N ARG A 52 21.30 24.23 79.32
CA ARG A 52 20.93 23.20 78.35
C ARG A 52 19.67 23.55 77.57
N ASP A 53 18.67 24.15 78.22
CA ASP A 53 17.43 24.59 77.57
C ASP A 53 17.69 25.70 76.53
N LEU A 54 18.60 26.62 76.83
CA LEU A 54 19.07 27.63 75.87
C LEU A 54 19.85 27.01 74.70
N ASP A 55 20.73 26.05 74.96
CA ASP A 55 21.48 25.37 73.90
C ASP A 55 20.57 24.51 73.00
N LEU A 56 19.58 23.84 73.59
CA LEU A 56 18.54 23.11 72.84
C LEU A 56 17.67 24.05 72.01
N SER A 57 17.30 25.21 72.54
CA SER A 57 16.54 26.22 71.81
C SER A 57 17.32 26.74 70.61
N ARG A 58 18.62 27.01 70.78
CA ARG A 58 19.50 27.42 69.68
C ARG A 58 19.67 26.34 68.63
N ALA A 59 19.84 25.08 69.04
CA ALA A 59 19.93 23.95 68.12
C ALA A 59 18.61 23.72 67.36
N LEU A 60 17.46 23.94 68.01
CA LEU A 60 16.14 23.85 67.39
C LEU A 60 15.93 24.96 66.35
N GLU A 61 16.38 26.17 66.65
CA GLU A 61 16.33 27.31 65.71
C GLU A 61 17.19 27.05 64.47
N GLN A 62 18.44 26.61 64.67
CA GLN A 62 19.33 26.20 63.57
C GLN A 62 18.73 25.06 62.73
N ALA A 63 18.20 24.03 63.37
CA ALA A 63 17.53 22.93 62.65
C ALA A 63 16.28 23.40 61.90
N SER A 64 15.57 24.42 62.40
CA SER A 64 14.44 25.03 61.69
C SER A 64 14.90 25.82 60.47
N GLU A 65 15.97 26.61 60.59
CA GLU A 65 16.56 27.37 59.49
C GLU A 65 17.09 26.43 58.40
N GLU A 66 17.82 25.38 58.77
CA GLU A 66 18.29 24.35 57.83
C GLU A 66 17.12 23.66 57.13
N ARG A 67 16.07 23.29 57.87
CA ARG A 67 14.86 22.70 57.28
C ARG A 67 14.21 23.66 56.28
N ASP A 68 14.12 24.93 56.62
CA ASP A 68 13.47 25.92 55.76
C ASP A 68 14.34 26.24 54.53
N SER A 69 15.66 26.24 54.66
CA SER A 69 16.62 26.30 53.53
C SER A 69 16.46 25.10 52.60
N LEU A 70 16.45 23.88 53.15
CA LEU A 70 16.27 22.65 52.36
C LEU A 70 14.90 22.59 51.68
N ARG A 71 13.86 23.17 52.27
CA ARG A 71 12.55 23.28 51.63
C ARG A 71 12.58 24.21 50.42
N ILE A 72 13.30 25.33 50.51
CA ILE A 72 13.46 26.24 49.38
C ILE A 72 14.24 25.53 48.26
N GLU A 73 15.37 24.90 48.58
CA GLU A 73 16.16 24.14 47.61
C GLU A 73 15.35 23.01 46.95
N LEU A 74 14.51 22.30 47.73
CA LEU A 74 13.64 21.25 47.19
C LEU A 74 12.61 21.83 46.20
N ILE A 75 12.02 22.98 46.50
CA ILE A 75 11.08 23.65 45.60
C ILE A 75 11.79 24.11 44.33
N GLU A 76 12.97 24.71 44.45
CA GLU A 76 13.77 25.15 43.29
C GLU A 76 14.15 23.96 42.39
N ALA A 77 14.60 22.85 42.99
CA ALA A 77 14.90 21.63 42.26
C ALA A 77 13.64 21.02 41.59
N GLU A 78 12.49 21.05 42.26
CA GLU A 78 11.22 20.58 41.69
C GLU A 78 10.77 21.44 40.51
N VAL A 79 10.93 22.76 40.59
CA VAL A 79 10.62 23.70 39.49
C VAL A 79 11.57 23.45 38.32
N SER A 80 12.88 23.37 38.57
CA SER A 80 13.88 23.09 37.52
C SER A 80 13.62 21.75 36.83
N ALA A 81 13.26 20.70 37.59
CA ALA A 81 12.94 19.39 37.01
C ALA A 81 11.68 19.44 36.13
N ARG A 82 10.66 20.21 36.54
CA ARG A 82 9.46 20.42 35.71
C ARG A 82 9.76 21.19 34.43
N GLU A 83 10.60 22.22 34.51
CA GLU A 83 11.02 23.00 33.33
C GLU A 83 11.78 22.12 32.33
N GLU A 84 12.71 21.29 32.78
CA GLU A 84 13.42 20.33 31.92
C GLU A 84 12.49 19.30 31.29
N GLU A 85 11.53 18.76 32.06
CA GLU A 85 10.51 17.83 31.53
C GLU A 85 9.62 18.49 30.48
N GLU A 86 9.21 19.75 30.71
CA GLU A 86 8.41 20.52 29.76
C GLU A 86 9.19 20.82 28.47
N GLU A 87 10.46 21.22 28.56
CA GLU A 87 11.33 21.45 27.40
C GLU A 87 11.54 20.17 26.60
N ALA A 88 11.83 19.04 27.25
CA ALA A 88 11.97 17.75 26.59
C ALA A 88 10.66 17.32 25.91
N SER A 89 9.52 17.52 26.56
CA SER A 89 8.20 17.26 25.98
C SER A 89 7.94 18.14 24.77
N TRP A 90 8.31 19.42 24.84
CA TRP A 90 8.14 20.37 23.75
C TRP A 90 9.02 20.02 22.56
N ALA A 91 10.29 19.68 22.80
CA ALA A 91 11.22 19.22 21.77
C ALA A 91 10.69 17.97 21.05
N GLN A 92 10.22 16.97 21.80
CA GLN A 92 9.63 15.76 21.22
C GLN A 92 8.36 16.06 20.41
N ARG A 93 7.49 16.95 20.90
CA ARG A 93 6.30 17.39 20.16
C ARG A 93 6.67 18.13 18.88
N TRP A 94 7.71 18.96 18.92
CA TRP A 94 8.20 19.67 17.76
C TRP A 94 8.77 18.71 16.71
N GLU A 95 9.62 17.76 17.11
CA GLU A 95 10.18 16.73 16.23
C GLU A 95 9.08 15.88 15.58
N THR A 96 8.12 15.40 16.38
CA THR A 96 6.99 14.62 15.86
C THR A 96 6.12 15.43 14.91
N SER A 97 5.85 16.70 15.22
CA SER A 97 5.11 17.61 14.34
C SER A 97 5.86 17.85 13.02
N HIS A 98 7.17 18.04 13.08
CA HIS A 98 8.00 18.25 11.90
C HIS A 98 8.06 17.00 11.02
N LEU A 99 8.21 15.82 11.61
CA LEU A 99 8.13 14.55 10.88
C LEU A 99 6.77 14.35 10.22
N ILE A 100 5.67 14.67 10.91
CA ILE A 100 4.31 14.63 10.34
C ILE A 100 4.21 15.57 9.12
N GLU A 101 4.80 16.75 9.18
CA GLU A 101 4.79 17.70 8.07
C GLU A 101 5.59 17.18 6.86
N ILE A 102 6.75 16.58 7.08
CA ILE A 102 7.54 15.91 6.04
C ILE A 102 6.74 14.75 5.41
N PHE A 103 6.12 13.91 6.23
CA PHE A 103 5.29 12.81 5.73
C PHE A 103 4.07 13.30 4.94
N LYS A 104 3.42 14.38 5.39
CA LYS A 104 2.32 15.02 4.66
C LYS A 104 2.78 15.55 3.30
N ALA A 105 3.93 16.22 3.24
CA ALA A 105 4.48 16.72 1.98
C ALA A 105 4.73 15.58 0.99
N ARG A 106 5.41 14.51 1.44
CA ARG A 106 5.66 13.32 0.62
C ARG A 106 4.37 12.59 0.20
N PHE A 107 3.39 12.52 1.11
CA PHE A 107 2.10 11.93 0.78
C PHE A 107 1.37 12.73 -0.30
N ASN A 108 1.37 14.06 -0.21
CA ASN A 108 0.78 14.92 -1.22
C ASN A 108 1.48 14.77 -2.58
N GLU A 109 2.81 14.68 -2.61
CA GLU A 109 3.56 14.41 -3.84
C GLU A 109 3.12 13.09 -4.50
N LEU A 110 3.00 12.00 -3.72
CA LEU A 110 2.52 10.71 -4.22
C LEU A 110 1.07 10.76 -4.72
N VAL A 111 0.22 11.56 -4.07
CA VAL A 111 -1.17 11.76 -4.50
C VAL A 111 -1.22 12.53 -5.82
N GLU A 112 -0.42 13.58 -5.98
CA GLU A 112 -0.32 14.32 -7.25
C GLU A 112 0.24 13.43 -8.38
N GLU A 113 1.25 12.61 -8.11
CA GLU A 113 1.76 11.62 -9.07
C GLU A 113 0.70 10.60 -9.47
N ARG A 114 -0.11 10.13 -8.52
CA ARG A 114 -1.25 9.23 -8.80
C ARG A 114 -2.29 9.94 -9.68
N SER A 115 -2.69 11.16 -9.34
CA SER A 115 -3.63 11.96 -10.13
C SER A 115 -3.12 12.17 -11.56
N ARG A 116 -1.82 12.42 -11.73
CA ARG A 116 -1.19 12.53 -13.06
C ARG A 116 -1.26 11.22 -13.83
N ARG A 117 -1.00 10.08 -13.19
CA ARG A 117 -1.13 8.74 -13.81
C ARG A 117 -2.57 8.44 -14.21
N ASP A 118 -3.53 8.72 -13.34
CA ASP A 118 -4.96 8.52 -13.60
C ASP A 118 -5.42 9.37 -14.79
N GLY A 119 -4.93 10.62 -14.89
CA GLY A 119 -5.16 11.47 -16.06
C GLY A 119 -4.61 10.90 -17.37
N VAL A 120 -3.40 10.33 -17.35
CA VAL A 120 -2.80 9.66 -18.52
C VAL A 120 -3.63 8.43 -18.92
N VAL A 121 -4.02 7.59 -17.96
CA VAL A 121 -4.84 6.40 -18.21
C VAL A 121 -6.18 6.77 -18.82
N SER A 122 -6.85 7.81 -18.30
CA SER A 122 -8.10 8.32 -18.87
C SER A 122 -7.91 8.77 -20.32
N GLY A 123 -6.83 9.51 -20.62
CA GLY A 123 -6.53 9.95 -21.98
C GLY A 123 -6.26 8.80 -22.95
N ILE A 124 -5.58 7.74 -22.50
CA ILE A 124 -5.38 6.51 -23.29
C ILE A 124 -6.72 5.83 -23.56
N LEU A 125 -7.56 5.68 -22.54
CA LEU A 125 -8.89 5.07 -22.67
C LEU A 125 -9.77 5.82 -23.68
N ASP A 126 -9.77 7.16 -23.62
CA ASP A 126 -10.53 7.99 -24.56
C ASP A 126 -10.02 7.84 -26.01
N SER A 127 -8.69 7.78 -26.18
CA SER A 127 -8.08 7.50 -27.49
C SER A 127 -8.47 6.13 -28.03
N MET A 128 -8.44 5.10 -27.18
CA MET A 128 -8.87 3.74 -27.52
C MET A 128 -10.34 3.70 -27.93
N ARG A 129 -11.23 4.33 -27.16
CA ARG A 129 -12.66 4.42 -27.50
C ARG A 129 -12.89 5.15 -28.83
N SER A 130 -12.08 6.18 -29.12
CA SER A 130 -12.09 6.86 -30.42
C SER A 130 -11.68 5.94 -31.56
N VAL A 131 -10.61 5.15 -31.39
CA VAL A 131 -10.18 4.13 -32.38
C VAL A 131 -11.27 3.08 -32.60
N ARG A 132 -11.90 2.58 -31.53
CA ARG A 132 -13.03 1.65 -31.62
C ARG A 132 -14.18 2.25 -32.44
N GLY A 133 -14.54 3.50 -32.19
CA GLY A 133 -15.55 4.23 -32.96
C GLY A 133 -15.17 4.44 -34.44
N CYS A 134 -13.89 4.69 -34.73
CA CYS A 134 -13.39 4.74 -36.11
C CYS A 134 -13.51 3.39 -36.83
N LEU A 135 -13.08 2.30 -36.19
CA LEU A 135 -13.21 0.96 -36.75
C LEU A 135 -14.68 0.58 -36.98
N SER A 136 -15.56 0.89 -36.04
CA SER A 136 -17.00 0.63 -36.17
C SER A 136 -17.60 1.35 -37.38
N ARG A 137 -17.23 2.64 -37.57
CA ARG A 137 -17.65 3.43 -38.75
C ARG A 137 -17.09 2.90 -40.07
N ILE A 138 -15.86 2.38 -40.08
CA ILE A 138 -15.27 1.76 -41.27
C ILE A 138 -16.01 0.46 -41.58
N GLY A 139 -16.22 -0.38 -40.57
CA GLY A 139 -16.95 -1.64 -40.67
C GLY A 139 -18.36 -1.43 -41.26
N GLY A 140 -19.12 -0.49 -40.70
CA GLY A 140 -20.48 -0.19 -41.18
C GLY A 140 -20.55 0.42 -42.59
N ARG A 141 -19.44 0.90 -43.16
CA ARG A 141 -19.39 1.31 -44.59
C ARG A 141 -19.12 0.15 -45.54
N ILE A 142 -18.50 -0.92 -45.04
CA ILE A 142 -18.10 -2.10 -45.83
C ILE A 142 -19.22 -3.15 -45.80
N SER A 143 -19.98 -3.21 -44.70
CA SER A 143 -21.03 -4.19 -44.46
C SER A 143 -22.30 -3.47 -43.99
N ASP A 144 -23.45 -3.79 -44.60
CA ASP A 144 -24.79 -3.33 -44.15
C ASP A 144 -25.21 -3.96 -42.81
N GLU A 145 -24.49 -4.98 -42.33
CA GLU A 145 -24.66 -5.56 -41.01
C GLU A 145 -23.96 -4.69 -39.96
N ASN A 146 -24.74 -4.13 -39.02
CA ASN A 146 -24.19 -3.45 -37.86
C ASN A 146 -23.37 -4.43 -37.01
N PHE A 147 -22.14 -4.07 -36.68
CA PHE A 147 -21.39 -4.76 -35.65
C PHE A 147 -22.15 -4.54 -34.33
N GLU A 148 -22.74 -5.59 -33.77
CA GLU A 148 -23.41 -5.55 -32.48
C GLU A 148 -22.47 -4.86 -31.48
N GLU A 149 -22.89 -3.70 -30.99
CA GLU A 149 -22.25 -3.04 -29.87
C GLU A 149 -22.52 -3.94 -28.66
N ASP A 150 -21.55 -4.79 -28.32
CA ASP A 150 -21.49 -5.40 -27.01
C ASP A 150 -21.34 -4.26 -26.01
N ASP A 151 -22.49 -3.76 -25.56
CA ASP A 151 -22.62 -2.65 -24.63
C ASP A 151 -22.15 -3.18 -23.28
N GLY A 152 -20.83 -3.10 -23.12
CA GLY A 152 -20.07 -3.78 -22.10
C GLY A 152 -20.76 -3.70 -20.76
N GLU A 153 -21.03 -4.87 -20.20
CA GLU A 153 -21.33 -5.05 -18.79
C GLU A 153 -20.47 -4.06 -18.00
N LYS A 154 -21.13 -3.14 -17.28
CA LYS A 154 -20.50 -2.23 -16.32
C LYS A 154 -19.94 -3.09 -15.18
N SER A 155 -18.86 -3.81 -15.46
CA SER A 155 -18.11 -4.51 -14.44
C SER A 155 -17.50 -3.45 -13.55
N ASN A 156 -17.78 -3.53 -12.25
CA ASN A 156 -17.17 -2.74 -11.19
C ASN A 156 -15.67 -3.04 -11.14
N LEU A 157 -14.92 -2.54 -12.12
CA LEU A 157 -13.50 -2.77 -12.27
C LEU A 157 -12.78 -1.58 -11.64
N GLU A 158 -12.17 -1.84 -10.49
CA GLU A 158 -11.49 -0.82 -9.69
C GLU A 158 -10.05 -0.61 -10.16
N ASP A 159 -9.50 -1.54 -10.96
CA ASP A 159 -8.16 -1.45 -11.54
C ASP A 159 -8.18 -0.89 -12.97
N ALA A 160 -7.54 0.27 -13.14
CA ALA A 160 -7.41 0.99 -14.40
C ALA A 160 -6.70 0.18 -15.49
N SER A 161 -5.74 -0.67 -15.12
CA SER A 161 -5.03 -1.58 -16.04
C SER A 161 -5.99 -2.59 -16.67
N GLU A 162 -6.90 -3.09 -15.85
CA GLU A 162 -7.86 -4.12 -16.19
C GLU A 162 -8.93 -3.56 -17.15
N VAL A 163 -9.31 -2.29 -16.97
CA VAL A 163 -10.22 -1.56 -17.89
C VAL A 163 -9.55 -1.34 -19.25
N LEU A 164 -8.30 -0.86 -19.26
CA LEU A 164 -7.53 -0.66 -20.49
C LEU A 164 -7.36 -1.97 -21.28
N SER A 165 -7.06 -3.07 -20.58
CA SER A 165 -6.90 -4.40 -21.19
C SER A 165 -8.19 -4.87 -21.88
N LYS A 166 -9.35 -4.69 -21.23
CA LYS A 166 -10.65 -5.03 -21.82
C LYS A 166 -10.94 -4.21 -23.08
N GLU A 167 -10.75 -2.89 -23.02
CA GLU A 167 -10.99 -2.03 -24.18
C GLU A 167 -10.05 -2.38 -25.35
N SER A 168 -8.78 -2.70 -25.05
CA SER A 168 -7.78 -3.11 -26.06
C SER A 168 -8.21 -4.38 -26.78
N ARG A 169 -8.70 -5.36 -26.01
CA ARG A 169 -9.22 -6.61 -26.56
C ARG A 169 -10.41 -6.39 -27.48
N LEU A 170 -11.36 -5.52 -27.10
CA LEU A 170 -12.51 -5.18 -27.93
C LEU A 170 -12.08 -4.52 -29.24
N ILE A 171 -11.13 -3.58 -29.20
CA ILE A 171 -10.57 -2.95 -30.41
C ILE A 171 -9.91 -3.99 -31.32
N CYS A 172 -9.12 -4.91 -30.76
CA CYS A 172 -8.46 -5.95 -31.54
C CYS A 172 -9.48 -6.88 -32.21
N GLN A 173 -10.52 -7.31 -31.48
CA GLN A 173 -11.58 -8.16 -32.01
C GLN A 173 -12.35 -7.46 -33.14
N LEU A 174 -12.71 -6.20 -32.94
CA LEU A 174 -13.36 -5.39 -33.96
C LEU A 174 -12.46 -5.18 -35.18
N GLY A 175 -11.17 -4.91 -34.97
CA GLY A 175 -10.19 -4.75 -36.04
C GLY A 175 -10.09 -5.99 -36.93
N VAL A 176 -10.01 -7.19 -36.33
CA VAL A 176 -10.00 -8.46 -37.06
C VAL A 176 -11.30 -8.66 -37.85
N ALA A 177 -12.44 -8.32 -37.24
CA ALA A 177 -13.74 -8.45 -37.90
C ALA A 177 -13.85 -7.50 -39.12
N VAL A 178 -13.46 -6.23 -38.97
CA VAL A 178 -13.43 -5.25 -40.06
C VAL A 178 -12.45 -5.67 -41.16
N GLU A 179 -11.26 -6.15 -40.82
CA GLU A 179 -10.29 -6.64 -41.79
C GLU A 179 -10.86 -7.80 -42.61
N SER A 180 -11.47 -8.79 -41.96
CA SER A 180 -12.06 -9.93 -42.64
C SER A 180 -13.12 -9.50 -43.66
N LYS A 181 -14.05 -8.61 -43.27
CA LYS A 181 -15.09 -8.06 -44.14
C LYS A 181 -14.50 -7.21 -45.28
N PHE A 182 -13.46 -6.42 -45.00
CA PHE A 182 -12.76 -5.66 -46.04
C PHE A 182 -12.13 -6.56 -47.10
N THR A 183 -11.50 -7.68 -46.70
CA THR A 183 -10.93 -8.63 -47.66
C THR A 183 -11.98 -9.30 -48.52
N GLU A 184 -13.18 -9.55 -47.99
CA GLU A 184 -14.32 -10.09 -48.72
C GLU A 184 -14.85 -9.07 -49.74
N TYR A 185 -15.09 -7.84 -49.30
CA TYR A 185 -15.51 -6.73 -50.15
C TYR A 185 -14.51 -6.48 -51.30
N ASP A 186 -13.21 -6.47 -51.02
CA ASP A 186 -12.18 -6.28 -52.05
C ASP A 186 -12.14 -7.44 -53.06
N LYS A 187 -12.34 -8.69 -52.61
CA LYS A 187 -12.50 -9.84 -53.52
C LYS A 187 -13.73 -9.70 -54.41
N MET A 188 -14.88 -9.29 -53.86
CA MET A 188 -16.11 -9.06 -54.62
C MET A 188 -15.91 -7.97 -55.67
N ARG A 189 -15.36 -6.82 -55.27
CA ARG A 189 -15.07 -5.69 -56.16
C ARG A 189 -14.09 -6.05 -57.28
N ARG A 190 -13.08 -6.89 -56.99
CA ARG A 190 -12.15 -7.41 -58.01
C ARG A 190 -12.83 -8.36 -58.99
N LYS A 191 -13.83 -9.15 -58.57
CA LYS A 191 -14.61 -10.01 -59.47
C LYS A 191 -15.51 -9.16 -60.38
N GLU A 192 -16.26 -8.23 -59.81
CA GLU A 192 -17.13 -7.31 -60.56
C GLU A 192 -16.33 -6.52 -61.60
N LYS A 193 -15.16 -5.98 -61.23
CA LYS A 193 -14.27 -5.30 -62.18
C LYS A 193 -13.87 -6.20 -63.35
N LYS A 194 -13.49 -7.46 -63.10
CA LYS A 194 -13.13 -8.41 -64.16
C LYS A 194 -14.31 -8.75 -65.06
N GLU A 195 -15.51 -8.88 -64.50
CA GLU A 195 -16.74 -9.13 -65.26
C GLU A 195 -17.08 -7.94 -66.18
N LEU A 196 -16.96 -6.71 -65.66
CA LEU A 196 -17.12 -5.49 -66.46
C LEU A 196 -16.05 -5.36 -67.55
N GLU A 197 -14.78 -5.66 -67.24
CA GLU A 197 -13.69 -5.68 -68.23
C GLU A 197 -13.99 -6.70 -69.35
N ASN A 198 -14.39 -7.92 -68.99
CA ASN A 198 -14.78 -8.95 -69.96
C ASN A 198 -15.99 -8.50 -70.81
N SER A 199 -16.98 -7.86 -70.19
CA SER A 199 -18.14 -7.32 -70.90
C SER A 199 -17.75 -6.21 -71.88
N ILE A 200 -16.80 -5.34 -71.51
CA ILE A 200 -16.29 -4.29 -72.40
C ILE A 200 -15.56 -4.92 -73.57
N VAL A 201 -14.67 -5.91 -73.34
CA VAL A 201 -13.96 -6.61 -74.42
C VAL A 201 -14.95 -7.26 -75.39
N SER A 202 -15.95 -7.99 -74.88
CA SER A 202 -17.02 -8.61 -75.69
C SER A 202 -17.77 -7.57 -76.52
N LEU A 203 -18.17 -6.44 -75.91
CA LEU A 203 -18.85 -5.36 -76.62
C LEU A 203 -17.95 -4.68 -77.67
N THR A 204 -16.63 -4.60 -77.45
CA THR A 204 -15.70 -4.07 -78.46
C THR A 204 -15.49 -5.03 -79.62
N GLU A 205 -15.50 -6.34 -79.36
CA GLU A 205 -15.44 -7.37 -80.41
C GLU A 205 -16.71 -7.37 -81.26
N GLU A 206 -17.89 -7.33 -80.62
CA GLU A 206 -19.17 -7.20 -81.33
C GLU A 206 -19.24 -5.91 -82.17
N ASN A 207 -18.79 -4.76 -81.63
CA ASN A 207 -18.71 -3.52 -82.40
C ASN A 207 -17.74 -3.62 -83.59
N ARG A 208 -16.64 -4.36 -83.44
CA ARG A 208 -15.68 -4.63 -84.53
C ARG A 208 -16.31 -5.51 -85.59
N ASP A 209 -17.08 -6.52 -85.21
CA ASP A 209 -17.80 -7.42 -86.13
C ASP A 209 -18.91 -6.68 -86.88
N ILE A 210 -19.71 -5.86 -86.19
CA ILE A 210 -20.70 -4.97 -86.81
C ILE A 210 -20.02 -4.02 -87.80
N SER A 211 -18.89 -3.41 -87.41
CA SER A 211 -18.12 -2.54 -88.31
C SER A 211 -17.57 -3.28 -89.53
N SER A 212 -17.19 -4.56 -89.38
CA SER A 212 -16.78 -5.43 -90.48
C SER A 212 -17.95 -5.73 -91.43
N LEU A 213 -19.10 -6.13 -90.87
CA LEU A 213 -20.34 -6.38 -91.62
C LEU A 213 -20.80 -5.15 -92.39
N LEU A 214 -20.76 -3.96 -91.78
CA LEU A 214 -21.10 -2.70 -92.44
C LEU A 214 -20.16 -2.39 -93.60
N ARG A 215 -18.86 -2.64 -93.47
CA ARG A 215 -17.90 -2.49 -94.59
C ARG A 215 -18.20 -3.46 -95.72
N VAL A 216 -18.49 -4.73 -95.42
CA VAL A 216 -18.88 -5.73 -96.44
C VAL A 216 -20.17 -5.30 -97.14
N ALA A 217 -21.20 -4.91 -96.39
CA ALA A 217 -22.47 -4.46 -96.94
C ALA A 217 -22.32 -3.19 -97.81
N LEU A 218 -21.45 -2.26 -97.43
CA LEU A 218 -21.12 -1.08 -98.25
C LEU A 218 -20.43 -1.49 -99.57
N VAL A 219 -19.45 -2.38 -99.53
CA VAL A 219 -18.76 -2.87 -100.73
C VAL A 219 -19.72 -3.63 -101.66
N GLU A 220 -20.60 -4.47 -101.11
CA GLU A 220 -21.63 -5.17 -101.89
C GLU A 220 -22.65 -4.19 -102.49
N LYS A 221 -23.10 -3.20 -101.72
CA LYS A 221 -23.96 -2.13 -102.23
C LYS A 221 -23.30 -1.39 -103.39
N GLU A 222 -22.04 -0.97 -103.26
CA GLU A 222 -21.31 -0.33 -104.34
C GLU A 222 -21.15 -1.23 -105.57
N ALA A 223 -20.92 -2.53 -105.37
CA ALA A 223 -20.83 -3.50 -106.47
C ALA A 223 -22.16 -3.63 -107.21
N VAL A 224 -23.28 -3.66 -106.47
CA VAL A 224 -24.64 -3.67 -107.03
C VAL A 224 -24.91 -2.35 -107.77
N GLU A 225 -24.61 -1.19 -107.19
CA GLU A 225 -24.77 0.11 -107.85
C GLU A 225 -23.91 0.23 -109.11
N LYS A 226 -22.67 -0.27 -109.10
CA LYS A 226 -21.79 -0.38 -110.30
C LYS A 226 -22.37 -1.33 -111.35
N SER A 227 -22.99 -2.44 -110.94
CA SER A 227 -23.66 -3.35 -111.88
C SER A 227 -24.94 -2.75 -112.48
N LEU A 228 -25.70 -1.99 -111.67
CA LEU A 228 -26.95 -1.34 -112.06
C LEU A 228 -26.70 -0.12 -112.99
N SER A 229 -25.65 0.65 -112.71
CA SER A 229 -25.23 1.78 -113.56
C SER A 229 -24.72 1.35 -114.94
N LYS A 230 -24.20 0.12 -115.08
CA LYS A 230 -23.87 -0.50 -116.39
C LYS A 230 -25.11 -0.89 -117.22
N LEU A 231 -26.28 -0.98 -116.60
CA LEU A 231 -27.55 -1.36 -117.21
C LEU A 231 -28.32 -0.17 -117.83
N LYS A 232 -27.64 0.89 -118.28
CA LYS A 232 -28.24 2.08 -118.89
C LYS A 232 -28.67 1.83 -120.35
N GLY A 233 -29.71 1.02 -120.57
CA GLY A 233 -30.36 0.81 -121.88
C GLY A 233 -31.55 -0.17 -121.82
N SER A 234 -32.60 0.12 -122.61
CA SER A 234 -33.83 -0.66 -122.93
C SER A 234 -34.55 -1.44 -121.79
N GLY A 235 -35.85 -1.15 -121.60
CA GLY A 235 -36.66 -1.49 -120.42
C GLY A 235 -36.90 -2.98 -120.12
N GLU A 236 -36.73 -3.90 -121.08
CA GLU A 236 -37.01 -5.33 -120.88
C GLU A 236 -35.80 -6.13 -120.40
N GLN A 237 -34.59 -5.89 -120.94
CA GLN A 237 -33.34 -6.48 -120.43
C GLN A 237 -33.00 -6.01 -119.01
N LYS A 238 -33.42 -4.79 -118.66
CA LYS A 238 -33.27 -4.22 -117.32
C LYS A 238 -33.99 -5.04 -116.24
N ARG A 239 -35.21 -5.49 -116.52
CA ARG A 239 -36.07 -6.14 -115.52
C ARG A 239 -35.55 -7.53 -115.15
N GLY A 240 -35.07 -8.30 -116.14
CA GLY A 240 -34.48 -9.62 -115.93
C GLY A 240 -33.14 -9.58 -115.17
N ALA A 241 -32.27 -8.61 -115.50
CA ALA A 241 -30.99 -8.47 -114.80
C ALA A 241 -31.14 -7.95 -113.36
N ILE A 242 -32.10 -7.05 -113.10
CA ILE A 242 -32.44 -6.61 -111.73
C ILE A 242 -32.97 -7.79 -110.90
N LEU A 243 -33.80 -8.65 -111.49
CA LEU A 243 -34.30 -9.86 -110.82
C LEU A 243 -33.18 -10.87 -110.53
N GLN A 244 -32.24 -11.10 -111.46
CA GLN A 244 -31.09 -11.98 -111.21
C GLN A 244 -30.12 -11.43 -110.15
N ILE A 245 -29.92 -10.10 -110.11
CA ILE A 245 -29.10 -9.47 -109.08
C ILE A 245 -29.80 -9.60 -107.72
N ALA A 246 -31.12 -9.40 -107.66
CA ALA A 246 -31.91 -9.62 -106.45
C ALA A 246 -31.88 -11.10 -106.00
N GLU A 247 -31.97 -12.04 -106.94
CA GLU A 247 -31.93 -13.49 -106.67
C GLU A 247 -30.56 -13.95 -106.15
N ARG A 248 -29.45 -13.47 -106.75
CA ARG A 248 -28.10 -13.74 -106.24
C ARG A 248 -27.81 -13.05 -104.91
N GLY A 249 -28.35 -11.86 -104.70
CA GLY A 249 -28.30 -11.17 -103.41
C GLY A 249 -28.99 -11.99 -102.33
N LEU A 250 -30.22 -12.44 -102.57
CA LEU A 250 -31.01 -13.26 -101.64
C LEU A 250 -30.36 -14.60 -101.30
N GLN A 251 -29.71 -15.24 -102.29
CA GLN A 251 -28.97 -16.49 -102.07
C GLN A 251 -27.71 -16.29 -101.22
N ARG A 252 -27.01 -15.15 -101.33
CA ARG A 252 -25.81 -14.85 -100.52
C ARG A 252 -26.13 -14.50 -99.07
N VAL A 253 -27.28 -13.88 -98.79
CA VAL A 253 -27.75 -13.64 -97.40
C VAL A 253 -28.56 -14.81 -96.81
N GLY A 254 -28.53 -15.99 -97.43
CA GLY A 254 -29.01 -17.24 -96.81
C GLY A 254 -30.51 -17.52 -96.89
N PHE A 255 -31.29 -16.77 -97.66
CA PHE A 255 -32.71 -17.05 -97.90
C PHE A 255 -32.90 -17.95 -99.13
N GLY A 256 -32.56 -19.24 -99.01
CA GLY A 256 -32.74 -20.25 -100.05
C GLY A 256 -33.83 -21.27 -99.73
N PHE A 257 -34.92 -21.27 -100.50
CA PHE A 257 -35.97 -22.29 -100.43
C PHE A 257 -35.41 -23.67 -100.81
N ILE A 258 -35.63 -24.64 -99.93
CA ILE A 258 -35.20 -26.04 -100.06
C ILE A 258 -36.12 -26.77 -101.06
N LYS A 259 -35.59 -27.17 -102.21
CA LYS A 259 -36.10 -28.29 -103.01
C LYS A 259 -34.93 -28.98 -103.71
N GLY A 260 -34.66 -30.21 -103.29
CA GLY A 260 -33.43 -30.92 -103.63
C GLY A 260 -33.48 -31.82 -104.86
N VAL A 261 -32.40 -32.64 -104.91
CA VAL A 261 -32.29 -34.04 -105.38
C VAL A 261 -31.51 -34.26 -106.71
N ILE A 262 -30.27 -34.77 -106.49
CA ILE A 262 -29.46 -35.81 -107.20
C ILE A 262 -28.50 -35.44 -108.36
N GLY A 263 -27.24 -35.88 -108.15
CA GLY A 263 -26.26 -36.33 -109.17
C GLY A 263 -25.15 -35.32 -109.45
N GLY A 264 -23.85 -35.63 -109.36
CA GLY A 264 -23.12 -36.88 -109.21
C GLY A 264 -21.64 -36.61 -108.93
N GLU A 265 -20.90 -37.68 -108.73
CA GLU A 265 -19.51 -37.80 -108.27
C GLU A 265 -18.46 -37.07 -109.14
N SER A 266 -17.36 -36.62 -108.51
CA SER A 266 -16.00 -36.75 -109.05
C SER A 266 -14.92 -36.29 -108.03
N GLN A 267 -14.11 -37.23 -107.55
CA GLN A 267 -12.67 -37.06 -107.25
C GLN A 267 -11.93 -36.84 -108.60
N PRO A 268 -10.73 -36.19 -108.67
CA PRO A 268 -9.43 -36.74 -108.22
C PRO A 268 -8.49 -35.67 -107.62
N ASP A 269 -7.56 -36.00 -106.72
CA ASP A 269 -6.15 -36.41 -106.93
C ASP A 269 -5.32 -35.68 -108.01
N GLN A 270 -4.12 -35.25 -107.58
CA GLN A 270 -3.00 -34.73 -108.38
C GLN A 270 -2.60 -35.69 -109.52
N PRO A 271 -1.87 -35.22 -110.55
CA PRO A 271 -0.46 -35.64 -110.59
C PRO A 271 0.54 -34.69 -111.28
N SER A 272 1.80 -35.02 -110.98
CA SER A 272 3.08 -34.67 -111.60
C SER A 272 3.25 -34.96 -113.10
N GLY A 273 4.36 -34.44 -113.65
CA GLY A 273 5.04 -34.95 -114.86
C GLY A 273 4.83 -34.07 -116.08
N SER A 274 5.73 -33.95 -117.06
CA SER A 274 6.99 -34.62 -117.37
C SER A 274 7.51 -33.86 -118.62
N SER A 275 8.75 -33.37 -118.63
CA SER A 275 9.85 -33.90 -119.44
C SER A 275 9.90 -33.56 -120.94
N VAL A 276 11.14 -33.29 -121.38
CA VAL A 276 11.83 -33.74 -122.61
C VAL A 276 11.99 -32.73 -123.78
N SER A 277 13.30 -32.55 -124.06
CA SER A 277 14.03 -32.43 -125.33
C SER A 277 14.11 -31.11 -126.11
N ALA A 278 15.35 -30.62 -126.13
CA ALA A 278 16.26 -30.59 -127.29
C ALA A 278 16.41 -29.27 -128.09
N THR A 279 17.66 -28.80 -127.98
CA THR A 279 18.56 -28.27 -129.03
C THR A 279 18.24 -26.94 -129.71
N SER A 280 19.22 -26.02 -129.60
CA SER A 280 19.89 -25.28 -130.70
C SER A 280 20.34 -23.93 -130.10
N ASP A 281 21.57 -23.79 -129.65
CA ASP A 281 22.77 -23.40 -130.41
C ASP A 281 22.79 -21.93 -130.89
N GLY A 282 23.90 -21.25 -130.61
CA GLY A 282 24.36 -20.02 -131.24
C GLY A 282 23.78 -18.69 -130.72
N SER A 283 24.58 -17.91 -129.98
CA SER A 283 25.02 -16.58 -130.44
C SER A 283 25.92 -15.88 -129.42
N GLU A 284 27.20 -15.94 -129.76
CA GLU A 284 28.30 -15.03 -129.46
C GLU A 284 27.97 -13.55 -129.12
N CYS A 285 28.66 -13.09 -128.07
CA CYS A 285 29.57 -11.94 -128.04
C CYS A 285 29.10 -10.55 -127.58
N GLU A 286 29.95 -10.03 -126.66
CA GLU A 286 30.30 -8.64 -126.34
C GLU A 286 29.42 -7.85 -125.37
N GLU A 287 29.82 -7.83 -124.08
CA GLU A 287 29.94 -6.57 -123.31
C GLU A 287 30.69 -6.77 -121.97
N GLU A 288 32.02 -6.95 -122.07
CA GLU A 288 32.94 -7.00 -120.92
C GLU A 288 33.10 -5.64 -120.19
N VAL A 289 32.49 -4.55 -120.66
CA VAL A 289 32.61 -3.20 -120.04
C VAL A 289 31.45 -2.89 -119.08
N ILE A 290 30.26 -3.46 -119.29
CA ILE A 290 29.11 -3.27 -118.38
C ILE A 290 29.27 -4.13 -117.12
N SER A 291 29.90 -5.31 -117.23
CA SER A 291 30.18 -6.18 -116.08
C SER A 291 31.15 -5.55 -115.08
N LEU A 292 32.15 -4.78 -115.54
CA LEU A 292 33.13 -4.16 -114.64
C LEU A 292 32.54 -2.96 -113.87
N VAL A 293 31.67 -2.16 -114.50
CA VAL A 293 30.98 -1.02 -113.86
C VAL A 293 29.90 -1.51 -112.90
N ILE A 294 29.11 -2.52 -113.27
CA ILE A 294 28.13 -3.15 -112.38
C ILE A 294 28.83 -3.85 -111.20
N PHE A 295 29.94 -4.55 -111.44
CA PHE A 295 30.73 -5.19 -110.38
C PHE A 295 31.39 -4.17 -109.44
N SER A 296 31.92 -3.06 -109.98
CA SER A 296 32.44 -1.93 -109.21
C SER A 296 31.36 -1.26 -108.35
N ALA A 297 30.18 -0.99 -108.91
CA ALA A 297 29.04 -0.42 -108.18
C ALA A 297 28.51 -1.38 -107.10
N LEU A 298 28.44 -2.69 -107.39
CA LEU A 298 28.08 -3.74 -106.43
C LEU A 298 29.11 -3.89 -105.30
N LEU A 299 30.40 -3.78 -105.60
CA LEU A 299 31.47 -3.77 -104.59
C LEU A 299 31.41 -2.52 -103.72
N CYS A 300 31.13 -1.36 -104.32
CA CYS A 300 30.96 -0.10 -103.59
C CYS A 300 29.75 -0.16 -102.67
N TRP A 301 28.61 -0.67 -103.15
CA TRP A 301 27.41 -0.87 -102.36
C TRP A 301 27.59 -1.92 -101.26
N LYS A 302 28.23 -3.06 -101.54
CA LYS A 302 28.58 -4.07 -100.51
C LYS A 302 29.52 -3.51 -99.45
N LYS A 303 30.49 -2.68 -99.84
CA LYS A 303 31.40 -2.04 -98.88
C LYS A 303 30.63 -1.05 -98.01
N VAL A 304 29.80 -0.17 -98.58
CA VAL A 304 28.98 0.76 -97.80
C VAL A 304 27.95 0.04 -96.91
N SER A 305 27.32 -1.03 -97.41
CA SER A 305 26.40 -1.88 -96.64
C SER A 305 27.11 -2.60 -95.49
N ALA A 306 28.31 -3.15 -95.74
CA ALA A 306 29.12 -3.79 -94.71
C ALA A 306 29.61 -2.79 -93.64
N TRP A 307 29.88 -1.54 -94.03
CA TRP A 307 30.24 -0.48 -93.06
C TRP A 307 29.03 -0.09 -92.22
N SER A 308 27.85 0.06 -92.82
CA SER A 308 26.60 0.34 -92.10
C SER A 308 26.18 -0.82 -91.18
N GLU A 309 26.32 -2.06 -91.63
CA GLU A 309 26.07 -3.26 -90.82
C GLU A 309 27.09 -3.39 -89.69
N SER A 310 28.36 -3.09 -89.95
CA SER A 310 29.41 -3.06 -88.92
C SER A 310 29.17 -1.96 -87.89
N GLU A 311 28.76 -0.77 -88.30
CA GLU A 311 28.38 0.34 -87.41
C GLU A 311 27.13 0.00 -86.58
N HIS A 312 26.13 -0.66 -87.19
CA HIS A 312 24.93 -1.11 -86.50
C HIS A 312 25.25 -2.18 -85.45
N LEU A 313 26.04 -3.19 -85.81
CA LEU A 313 26.50 -4.22 -84.87
C LEU A 313 27.35 -3.62 -83.76
N GLN A 314 28.24 -2.67 -84.07
CA GLN A 314 29.02 -1.95 -83.06
C GLN A 314 28.09 -1.21 -82.09
N SER A 315 27.06 -0.51 -82.59
CA SER A 315 26.09 0.17 -81.73
C SER A 315 25.29 -0.78 -80.83
N LEU A 316 25.02 -2.02 -81.28
CA LEU A 316 24.37 -3.05 -80.48
C LEU A 316 25.32 -3.60 -79.40
N VAL A 317 26.58 -3.83 -79.76
CA VAL A 317 27.63 -4.26 -78.83
C VAL A 317 27.85 -3.19 -77.76
N ASP A 318 27.95 -1.92 -78.14
CA ASP A 318 28.14 -0.81 -77.20
C ASP A 318 26.95 -0.68 -76.24
N LYS A 319 25.70 -0.81 -76.73
CA LYS A 319 24.49 -0.85 -75.89
C LYS A 319 24.44 -2.06 -74.97
N GLN A 320 24.91 -3.21 -75.43
CA GLN A 320 24.99 -4.40 -74.57
C GLN A 320 26.08 -4.23 -73.51
N GLN A 321 27.22 -3.65 -73.88
CA GLN A 321 28.32 -3.35 -72.96
C GLN A 321 27.89 -2.34 -71.89
N GLU A 322 27.17 -1.28 -72.27
CA GLU A 322 26.62 -0.29 -71.33
C GLU A 322 25.67 -0.95 -70.32
N LYS A 323 24.74 -1.81 -70.80
CA LYS A 323 23.85 -2.57 -69.91
C LYS A 323 24.58 -3.54 -68.98
N ILE A 324 25.67 -4.15 -69.44
CA ILE A 324 26.50 -5.02 -68.60
C ILE A 324 27.18 -4.18 -67.51
N ILE A 325 27.74 -3.02 -67.86
CA ILE A 325 28.38 -2.11 -66.90
C ILE A 325 27.36 -1.58 -65.87
N GLU A 326 26.16 -1.18 -66.31
CA GLU A 326 25.07 -0.77 -65.41
C GLU A 326 24.66 -1.92 -64.47
N GLY A 327 24.55 -3.14 -65.00
CA GLY A 327 24.27 -4.34 -64.21
C GLY A 327 25.36 -4.65 -63.18
N GLU A 328 26.64 -4.53 -63.56
CA GLU A 328 27.78 -4.70 -62.65
C GLU A 328 27.79 -3.67 -61.52
N LEU A 329 27.48 -2.40 -61.82
CA LEU A 329 27.37 -1.35 -60.80
C LEU A 329 26.20 -1.61 -59.85
N TYR A 330 25.05 -2.03 -60.36
CA TYR A 330 23.89 -2.38 -59.53
C TYR A 330 24.18 -3.58 -58.61
N ILE A 331 24.88 -4.60 -59.10
CA ILE A 331 25.31 -5.75 -58.28
C ILE A 331 26.23 -5.29 -57.15
N LYS A 332 27.23 -4.44 -57.43
CA LYS A 332 28.13 -3.90 -56.40
C LYS A 332 27.39 -3.10 -55.32
N ASP A 333 26.44 -2.25 -55.73
CA ASP A 333 25.59 -1.47 -54.80
C ASP A 333 24.73 -2.40 -53.91
N LEU A 334 24.24 -3.53 -54.44
CA LEU A 334 23.55 -4.54 -53.64
C LEU A 334 24.48 -5.27 -52.67
N GLU A 335 25.70 -5.62 -53.09
CA GLU A 335 26.72 -6.25 -52.23
C GLU A 335 27.12 -5.32 -51.07
N GLU A 336 27.34 -4.03 -51.35
CA GLU A 336 27.65 -3.03 -50.32
C GLU A 336 26.49 -2.88 -49.32
N ARG A 337 25.24 -2.81 -49.80
CA ARG A 337 24.07 -2.80 -48.90
C ARG A 337 23.97 -4.08 -48.07
N GLN A 338 24.25 -5.24 -48.67
CA GLN A 338 24.23 -6.52 -47.94
C GLN A 338 25.29 -6.51 -46.82
N ILE A 339 26.50 -6.02 -47.09
CA ILE A 339 27.57 -5.91 -46.09
C ILE A 339 27.18 -4.95 -44.97
N LEU A 340 26.61 -3.78 -45.30
CA LEU A 340 26.15 -2.81 -44.30
C LEU A 340 25.02 -3.35 -43.43
N LEU A 341 24.04 -4.02 -44.04
CA LEU A 341 22.96 -4.67 -43.31
C LEU A 341 23.48 -5.81 -42.41
N ALA A 342 24.44 -6.61 -42.88
CA ALA A 342 25.04 -7.66 -42.08
C ALA A 342 25.74 -7.10 -40.83
N LYS A 343 26.53 -6.03 -40.98
CA LYS A 343 27.18 -5.33 -39.85
C LYS A 343 26.15 -4.76 -38.88
N SER A 344 25.11 -4.10 -39.40
CA SER A 344 24.03 -3.55 -38.56
C SER A 344 23.28 -4.64 -37.78
N VAL A 345 23.04 -5.80 -38.39
CA VAL A 345 22.43 -6.94 -37.68
C VAL A 345 23.39 -7.49 -36.62
N GLU A 346 24.68 -7.61 -36.90
CA GLU A 346 25.68 -8.05 -35.92
C GLU A 346 25.73 -7.11 -34.70
N GLU A 347 25.78 -5.79 -34.93
CA GLU A 347 25.74 -4.76 -33.88
C GLU A 347 24.47 -4.87 -33.02
N LEU A 348 23.29 -4.96 -33.64
CA LEU A 348 22.03 -5.15 -32.92
C LEU A 348 22.00 -6.47 -32.14
N THR A 349 22.59 -7.55 -32.67
CA THR A 349 22.66 -8.81 -31.93
C THR A 349 23.59 -8.74 -30.72
N THR A 350 24.65 -7.92 -30.78
CA THR A 350 25.51 -7.67 -29.61
C THR A 350 24.79 -6.82 -28.56
N GLU A 351 24.11 -5.75 -28.98
CA GLU A 351 23.31 -4.90 -28.07
C GLU A 351 22.20 -5.69 -27.37
N ILE A 352 21.50 -6.58 -28.09
CA ILE A 352 20.47 -7.46 -27.50
C ILE A 352 21.07 -8.39 -26.43
N LYS A 353 22.28 -8.92 -26.66
CA LYS A 353 22.96 -9.78 -25.67
C LYS A 353 23.35 -8.99 -24.42
N GLU A 354 23.97 -7.82 -24.60
CA GLU A 354 24.37 -6.94 -23.50
C GLU A 354 23.16 -6.48 -22.66
N ALA A 355 22.07 -6.08 -23.32
CA ALA A 355 20.81 -5.73 -22.66
C ALA A 355 20.20 -6.94 -21.93
N GLY A 356 20.31 -8.14 -22.48
CA GLY A 356 19.87 -9.39 -21.84
C GLY A 356 20.67 -9.70 -20.56
N GLU A 357 21.98 -9.51 -20.59
CA GLU A 357 22.86 -9.68 -19.42
C GLU A 357 22.59 -8.62 -18.35
N GLU A 358 22.36 -7.37 -18.76
CA GLU A 358 21.96 -6.31 -17.84
C GLU A 358 20.60 -6.61 -17.19
N ALA A 359 19.61 -7.04 -17.97
CA ALA A 359 18.32 -7.47 -17.43
C ALA A 359 18.44 -8.65 -16.45
N ALA A 360 19.37 -9.58 -16.68
CA ALA A 360 19.66 -10.66 -15.74
C ALA A 360 20.28 -10.12 -14.43
N ARG A 361 21.26 -9.21 -14.52
CA ARG A 361 21.85 -8.54 -13.35
C ARG A 361 20.82 -7.79 -12.51
N TRP A 362 19.94 -7.02 -13.15
CA TRP A 362 18.86 -6.30 -12.46
C TRP A 362 17.86 -7.25 -11.80
N ARG A 363 17.54 -8.38 -12.46
CA ARG A 363 16.68 -9.42 -11.87
C ARG A 363 17.28 -10.01 -10.61
N GLU A 364 18.56 -10.41 -10.64
CA GLU A 364 19.26 -10.96 -9.47
C GLU A 364 19.32 -9.95 -8.32
N ALA A 365 19.60 -8.67 -8.61
CA ALA A 365 19.57 -7.62 -7.61
C ALA A 365 18.18 -7.47 -6.96
N CYS A 366 17.11 -7.49 -7.76
CA CYS A 366 15.74 -7.44 -7.24
C CYS A 366 15.40 -8.66 -6.38
N GLU A 367 15.84 -9.86 -6.78
CA GLU A 367 15.62 -11.09 -6.01
C GLU A 367 16.32 -11.01 -4.64
N LEU A 368 17.57 -10.54 -4.59
CA LEU A 368 18.31 -10.33 -3.35
C LEU A 368 17.64 -9.28 -2.43
N GLU A 369 17.13 -8.18 -3.00
CA GLU A 369 16.38 -7.18 -2.23
C GLU A 369 15.07 -7.75 -1.66
N VAL A 370 14.37 -8.58 -2.43
CA VAL A 370 13.16 -9.27 -1.96
C VAL A 370 13.49 -10.26 -0.84
N GLU A 371 14.58 -11.02 -0.96
CA GLU A 371 15.04 -11.94 0.09
C GLU A 371 15.45 -11.20 1.37
N ALA A 372 16.20 -10.10 1.25
CA ALA A 372 16.54 -9.23 2.37
C ALA A 372 15.29 -8.64 3.03
N GLY A 373 14.31 -8.20 2.22
CA GLY A 373 13.02 -7.72 2.70
C GLY A 373 12.24 -8.78 3.47
N LYS A 374 12.17 -10.02 2.96
CA LYS A 374 11.54 -11.15 3.66
C LYS A 374 12.23 -11.44 5.00
N ALA A 375 13.56 -11.45 5.03
CA ALA A 375 14.32 -11.67 6.27
C ALA A 375 14.02 -10.58 7.32
N ALA A 376 14.00 -9.31 6.91
CA ALA A 376 13.67 -8.19 7.79
C ALA A 376 12.24 -8.26 8.34
N ILE A 377 11.26 -8.70 7.52
CA ILE A 377 9.88 -8.92 7.98
C ILE A 377 9.85 -10.01 9.07
N VAL A 378 10.52 -11.13 8.85
CA VAL A 378 10.59 -12.23 9.83
C VAL A 378 11.21 -11.78 11.15
N GLU A 379 12.24 -10.93 11.11
CA GLU A 379 12.84 -10.35 12.34
C GLU A 379 11.86 -9.43 13.06
N ARG A 380 11.18 -8.53 12.34
CA ARG A 380 10.15 -7.66 12.92
C ARG A 380 8.98 -8.43 13.51
N GLU A 381 8.55 -9.51 12.87
CA GLU A 381 7.50 -10.38 13.43
C GLU A 381 7.94 -11.04 14.74
N LYS A 382 9.21 -11.44 14.86
CA LYS A 382 9.77 -11.96 16.12
C LYS A 382 9.76 -10.89 17.22
N GLU A 383 10.20 -9.67 16.91
CA GLU A 383 10.19 -8.54 17.85
C GLU A 383 8.76 -8.22 18.32
N VAL A 384 7.80 -8.15 17.39
CA VAL A 384 6.37 -7.96 17.70
C VAL A 384 5.85 -9.10 18.59
N GLY A 385 6.27 -10.34 18.33
CA GLY A 385 5.95 -11.49 19.17
C GLY A 385 6.45 -11.33 20.62
N LEU A 386 7.70 -10.91 20.80
CA LEU A 386 8.29 -10.65 22.11
C LEU A 386 7.59 -9.51 22.85
N LEU A 387 7.36 -8.38 22.17
CA LEU A 387 6.66 -7.23 22.74
C LEU A 387 5.22 -7.55 23.16
N ARG A 388 4.49 -8.35 22.36
CA ARG A 388 3.15 -8.83 22.73
C ARG A 388 3.17 -9.67 24.00
N GLU A 389 4.16 -10.55 24.13
CA GLU A 389 4.30 -11.41 25.28
C GLU A 389 4.72 -10.61 26.53
N GLU A 390 5.59 -9.61 26.40
CA GLU A 390 5.91 -8.67 27.47
C GLU A 390 4.69 -7.85 27.90
N LEU A 391 3.91 -7.33 26.95
CA LEU A 391 2.66 -6.63 27.23
C LEU A 391 1.66 -7.53 27.96
N ARG A 392 1.57 -8.80 27.58
CA ARG A 392 0.72 -9.78 28.28
C ARG A 392 1.17 -9.98 29.73
N ARG A 393 2.48 -10.06 29.97
CA ARG A 393 3.05 -10.19 31.32
C ARG A 393 2.77 -8.94 32.17
N THR A 394 3.04 -7.75 31.66
CA THR A 394 2.79 -6.50 32.39
C THR A 394 1.31 -6.30 32.69
N LYS A 395 0.42 -6.63 31.75
CA LYS A 395 -1.03 -6.62 31.99
C LYS A 395 -1.43 -7.59 33.11
N SER A 396 -0.92 -8.82 33.10
CA SER A 396 -1.21 -9.78 34.17
C SER A 396 -0.68 -9.31 35.54
N ALA A 397 0.51 -8.70 35.57
CA ALA A 397 1.08 -8.12 36.79
C ALA A 397 0.22 -6.97 37.31
N LEU A 398 -0.24 -6.08 36.41
CA LEU A 398 -1.14 -4.98 36.75
C LEU A 398 -2.48 -5.49 37.30
N ASP A 399 -3.09 -6.50 36.68
CA ASP A 399 -4.34 -7.10 37.17
C ASP A 399 -4.17 -7.68 38.58
N THR A 400 -3.05 -8.34 38.87
CA THR A 400 -2.76 -8.83 40.24
C THR A 400 -2.54 -7.69 41.24
N ALA A 401 -1.91 -6.59 40.83
CA ALA A 401 -1.69 -5.42 41.68
C ALA A 401 -3.02 -4.70 41.98
N ASN A 402 -3.88 -4.54 40.98
CA ASN A 402 -5.23 -4.00 41.13
C ASN A 402 -6.09 -4.88 42.04
N GLY A 403 -6.01 -6.20 41.90
CA GLY A 403 -6.64 -7.15 42.83
C GLY A 403 -6.20 -6.91 44.28
N LYS A 404 -4.88 -6.80 44.53
CA LYS A 404 -4.33 -6.50 45.86
C LYS A 404 -4.79 -5.14 46.40
N LEU A 405 -4.82 -4.12 45.55
CA LEU A 405 -5.29 -2.78 45.93
C LEU A 405 -6.75 -2.82 46.37
N SER A 406 -7.62 -3.50 45.61
CA SER A 406 -9.04 -3.64 45.96
C SER A 406 -9.26 -4.35 47.30
N LEU A 407 -8.42 -5.35 47.63
CA LEU A 407 -8.46 -6.04 48.92
C LEU A 407 -8.01 -5.12 50.05
N LYS A 408 -6.93 -4.34 49.85
CA LYS A 408 -6.48 -3.34 50.83
C LYS A 408 -7.53 -2.25 51.06
N GLU A 409 -8.22 -1.80 50.01
CA GLU A 409 -9.30 -0.82 50.12
C GLU A 409 -10.48 -1.37 50.94
N LYS A 410 -10.90 -2.62 50.67
CA LYS A 410 -11.93 -3.29 51.47
C LYS A 410 -11.51 -3.45 52.93
N LEU A 411 -10.26 -3.86 53.17
CA LEU A 411 -9.71 -3.99 54.51
C LEU A 411 -9.72 -2.64 55.24
N ALA A 412 -9.27 -1.56 54.59
CA ALA A 412 -9.30 -0.22 55.14
C ALA A 412 -10.73 0.24 55.49
N LYS A 413 -11.71 0.02 54.60
CA LYS A 413 -13.13 0.32 54.88
C LYS A 413 -13.64 -0.46 56.10
N THR A 414 -13.32 -1.75 56.21
CA THR A 414 -13.73 -2.56 57.37
C THR A 414 -13.04 -2.13 58.67
N ALA A 415 -11.75 -1.76 58.61
CA ALA A 415 -11.01 -1.28 59.76
C ALA A 415 -11.55 0.08 60.25
N MET A 416 -11.85 1.00 59.34
CA MET A 416 -12.50 2.28 59.66
C MET A 416 -13.88 2.09 60.27
N ALA A 417 -14.70 1.17 59.74
CA ALA A 417 -16.01 0.85 60.31
C ALA A 417 -15.89 0.23 61.72
N ALA A 418 -14.93 -0.67 61.93
CA ALA A 418 -14.66 -1.25 63.24
C ALA A 418 -14.17 -0.20 64.25
N GLN A 419 -13.29 0.71 63.83
CA GLN A 419 -12.83 1.84 64.64
C GLN A 419 -14.01 2.75 65.03
N ALA A 420 -14.85 3.14 64.06
CA ALA A 420 -16.02 3.97 64.33
C ALA A 420 -16.99 3.31 65.33
N ALA A 421 -17.20 1.99 65.22
CA ALA A 421 -17.98 1.23 66.17
C ALA A 421 -17.34 1.22 67.58
N ALA A 422 -16.02 1.02 67.67
CA ALA A 422 -15.29 1.07 68.94
C ALA A 422 -15.39 2.46 69.59
N GLU A 423 -15.18 3.54 68.84
CA GLU A 423 -15.33 4.91 69.31
C GLU A 423 -16.77 5.21 69.78
N ALA A 424 -17.78 4.71 69.08
CA ALA A 424 -19.18 4.85 69.51
C ALA A 424 -19.44 4.13 70.84
N THR A 425 -18.88 2.94 71.04
CA THR A 425 -19.00 2.22 72.32
C THR A 425 -18.28 2.92 73.46
N LEU A 426 -17.11 3.50 73.20
CA LEU A 426 -16.35 4.28 74.17
C LEU A 426 -17.12 5.54 74.57
N ARG A 427 -17.63 6.31 73.60
CA ARG A 427 -18.50 7.47 73.87
C ARG A 427 -19.75 7.12 74.68
N LEU A 428 -20.34 5.94 74.44
CA LEU A 428 -21.48 5.46 75.23
C LEU A 428 -21.07 5.13 76.67
N ALA A 429 -19.90 4.51 76.86
CA ALA A 429 -19.35 4.23 78.19
C ALA A 429 -19.04 5.53 78.94
N ASP A 430 -18.43 6.52 78.28
CA ASP A 430 -18.13 7.84 78.85
C ASP A 430 -19.41 8.57 79.27
N LYS A 431 -20.45 8.56 78.42
CA LYS A 431 -21.77 9.13 78.78
C LYS A 431 -22.40 8.43 79.99
N ARG A 432 -22.30 7.10 80.08
CA ARG A 432 -22.79 6.34 81.24
C ARG A 432 -21.99 6.63 82.50
N ALA A 433 -20.67 6.75 82.38
CA ALA A 433 -19.78 7.09 83.48
C ALA A 433 -20.06 8.51 84.00
N ALA A 434 -20.22 9.48 83.10
CA ALA A 434 -20.61 10.85 83.44
C ALA A 434 -21.95 10.90 84.19
N GLY A 435 -22.98 10.23 83.68
CA GLY A 435 -24.29 10.18 84.36
C GLY A 435 -24.25 9.47 85.72
N LEU A 436 -23.39 8.45 85.90
CA LEU A 436 -23.15 7.86 87.22
C LEU A 436 -22.41 8.84 88.14
N GLY A 437 -21.45 9.60 87.62
CA GLY A 437 -20.75 10.67 88.34
C GLY A 437 -21.72 11.72 88.86
N GLU A 438 -22.59 12.26 88.00
CA GLU A 438 -23.64 13.22 88.37
C GLU A 438 -24.56 12.66 89.46
N ARG A 439 -24.94 11.37 89.36
CA ARG A 439 -25.76 10.73 90.39
C ARG A 439 -25.02 10.60 91.73
N ILE A 440 -23.74 10.27 91.71
CA ILE A 440 -22.90 10.21 92.91
C ILE A 440 -22.76 11.60 93.53
N GLU A 441 -22.52 12.63 92.72
CA GLU A 441 -22.43 14.02 93.17
C GLU A 441 -23.74 14.48 93.81
N GLU A 442 -24.89 14.20 93.20
CA GLU A 442 -26.20 14.52 93.78
C GLU A 442 -26.46 13.78 95.08
N LEU A 443 -26.13 12.48 95.17
CA LEU A 443 -26.22 11.73 96.42
C LEU A 443 -25.26 12.28 97.50
N THR A 444 -24.08 12.75 97.08
CA THR A 444 -23.11 13.37 98.00
C THR A 444 -23.63 14.71 98.50
N ARG A 445 -24.22 15.53 97.63
CA ARG A 445 -24.88 16.78 97.99
C ARG A 445 -26.04 16.54 98.96
N GLN A 446 -26.86 15.52 98.71
CA GLN A 446 -27.93 15.12 99.63
C GLN A 446 -27.38 14.70 100.99
N LEU A 447 -26.28 13.92 101.04
CA LEU A 447 -25.62 13.56 102.29
C LEU A 447 -25.03 14.78 103.02
N GLU A 448 -24.47 15.75 102.30
CA GLU A 448 -23.96 17.01 102.86
C GLU A 448 -25.10 17.87 103.43
N GLU A 449 -26.19 18.03 102.70
CA GLU A 449 -27.40 18.75 103.13
C GLU A 449 -28.05 18.06 104.35
N GLU A 450 -28.14 16.72 104.37
CA GLU A 450 -28.58 15.94 105.54
C GLU A 450 -27.62 16.06 106.72
N ALA A 451 -26.30 16.07 106.47
CA ALA A 451 -25.31 16.29 107.52
C ALA A 451 -25.38 17.70 108.09
N GLU A 452 -25.72 18.70 107.28
CA GLU A 452 -26.02 20.07 107.70
C GLU A 452 -27.35 20.20 108.43
N HIS A 453 -28.43 19.59 107.95
CA HIS A 453 -29.72 19.51 108.64
C HIS A 453 -29.57 18.81 109.97
N GLY A 454 -28.89 17.67 110.00
CA GLY A 454 -28.53 16.97 111.22
C GLY A 454 -27.59 17.77 112.12
N ARG A 455 -26.77 18.70 111.59
CA ARG A 455 -26.00 19.64 112.43
C ARG A 455 -26.88 20.77 113.00
N ARG A 456 -27.84 21.30 112.24
CA ARG A 456 -28.81 22.31 112.70
C ARG A 456 -29.83 21.73 113.69
N GLU A 457 -30.30 20.50 113.50
CA GLU A 457 -31.14 19.76 114.47
C GLU A 457 -30.35 19.27 115.70
N ARG A 458 -29.05 18.96 115.56
CA ARG A 458 -28.17 18.61 116.70
C ARG A 458 -27.86 19.79 117.63
N ILE A 459 -28.26 21.02 117.30
CA ILE A 459 -28.23 22.15 118.25
C ILE A 459 -29.36 22.02 119.29
N GLY A 460 -30.34 21.11 119.10
CA GLY A 460 -31.42 20.85 120.05
C GLY A 460 -31.42 19.49 120.75
N VAL A 461 -30.91 18.41 120.14
CA VAL A 461 -30.95 17.08 120.78
C VAL A 461 -29.71 16.24 120.41
N GLY A 462 -28.91 15.91 121.41
CA GLY A 462 -27.77 15.00 121.27
C GLY A 462 -28.21 13.57 120.96
N ARG A 463 -28.01 13.12 119.71
CA ARG A 463 -27.96 11.69 119.37
C ARG A 463 -26.68 11.36 118.61
N ARG A 464 -25.93 10.40 119.19
CA ARG A 464 -24.77 9.73 118.61
C ARG A 464 -25.23 8.91 117.40
N VAL A 465 -24.89 9.37 116.20
CA VAL A 465 -24.96 8.56 114.98
C VAL A 465 -23.86 7.49 115.08
N ARG A 466 -24.28 6.22 115.14
CA ARG A 466 -23.36 5.08 115.03
C ARG A 466 -22.95 5.00 113.55
N TYR A 467 -21.65 5.14 113.28
CA TYR A 467 -21.07 4.82 111.98
C TYR A 467 -21.40 3.36 111.64
N VAL A 468 -22.33 3.15 110.72
CA VAL A 468 -22.51 1.85 110.06
C VAL A 468 -21.40 1.79 109.01
N CYS A 469 -20.34 1.07 109.34
CA CYS A 469 -19.25 0.75 108.43
C CYS A 469 -19.81 -0.05 107.24
N TRP A 470 -19.79 0.55 106.05
CA TRP A 470 -20.20 -0.12 104.81
C TRP A 470 -19.13 -1.15 104.42
N PRO A 471 -19.49 -2.43 104.18
CA PRO A 471 -18.51 -3.48 103.95
C PRO A 471 -17.98 -3.43 102.50
N TRP A 472 -16.83 -2.80 102.30
CA TRP A 472 -16.08 -2.79 101.04
C TRP A 472 -15.41 -4.15 100.68
N GLN A 473 -15.77 -5.26 101.33
CA GLN A 473 -15.07 -6.53 101.15
C GLN A 473 -15.48 -7.37 99.91
N ALA A 474 -16.45 -6.94 99.11
CA ALA A 474 -16.90 -7.71 97.95
C ALA A 474 -16.17 -7.42 96.62
N PHE A 475 -15.34 -6.36 96.54
CA PHE A 475 -14.56 -6.06 95.33
C PHE A 475 -13.08 -6.34 95.56
N ARG A 476 -12.72 -7.63 95.71
CA ARG A 476 -11.37 -8.07 95.34
C ARG A 476 -11.26 -7.97 93.81
N VAL A 477 -10.79 -6.83 93.34
CA VAL A 477 -10.09 -6.74 92.06
C VAL A 477 -8.88 -7.66 92.18
N ALA A 478 -8.90 -8.78 91.46
CA ALA A 478 -7.77 -9.71 91.45
C ALA A 478 -6.54 -8.97 90.90
N PRO A 479 -5.39 -8.99 91.61
CA PRO A 479 -4.17 -8.40 91.10
C PRO A 479 -3.72 -9.18 89.86
N ALA A 480 -3.31 -8.43 88.83
CA ALA A 480 -2.76 -8.93 87.59
C ALA A 480 -1.43 -9.66 87.86
N ALA A 481 -1.50 -10.91 88.27
CA ALA A 481 -0.39 -11.85 88.28
C ALA A 481 -0.96 -13.26 88.09
N ARG A 482 -0.55 -13.93 87.00
CA ARG A 482 -1.00 -15.26 86.51
C ARG A 482 -2.22 -15.27 85.57
N ALA A 483 -2.10 -14.58 84.44
CA ALA A 483 -3.00 -14.73 83.28
C ALA A 483 -2.32 -15.49 82.09
N GLY A 484 -1.48 -16.48 82.38
CA GLY A 484 -0.80 -17.28 81.33
C GLY A 484 -1.64 -18.40 80.72
N SER A 485 -2.57 -19.00 81.48
CA SER A 485 -3.18 -20.27 81.06
C SER A 485 -4.70 -20.19 80.79
N ARG A 486 -5.45 -19.30 81.46
CA ARG A 486 -6.92 -19.19 81.27
C ARG A 486 -7.35 -18.23 80.15
N SER A 487 -6.47 -17.33 79.70
CA SER A 487 -6.77 -16.38 78.62
C SER A 487 -6.84 -17.07 77.24
N ARG A 488 -6.03 -18.11 77.02
CA ARG A 488 -6.05 -18.92 75.79
C ARG A 488 -7.39 -19.62 75.58
N GLU A 489 -8.01 -20.11 76.64
CA GLU A 489 -9.26 -20.87 76.59
C GLU A 489 -10.50 -19.98 76.41
N ARG A 490 -10.46 -18.76 76.92
CA ARG A 490 -11.50 -17.75 76.67
C ARG A 490 -11.38 -17.11 75.29
N ARG A 491 -10.16 -16.90 74.77
CA ARG A 491 -9.95 -16.45 73.38
C ARG A 491 -10.38 -17.50 72.35
N ARG A 492 -10.17 -18.79 72.61
CA ARG A 492 -10.66 -19.87 71.73
C ARG A 492 -12.19 -19.92 71.61
N ARG A 493 -12.92 -19.59 72.69
CA ARG A 493 -14.40 -19.57 72.66
C ARG A 493 -15.02 -18.32 71.98
N MET A 494 -14.24 -17.27 71.74
CA MET A 494 -14.69 -16.04 71.07
C MET A 494 -14.12 -15.87 69.66
N MET A 495 -13.54 -16.93 69.08
CA MET A 495 -13.06 -16.95 67.70
C MET A 495 -14.04 -17.76 66.85
N LEU A 496 -14.35 -17.27 65.65
CA LEU A 496 -15.10 -18.05 64.66
C LEU A 496 -14.23 -19.24 64.21
N PRO A 497 -14.82 -20.42 63.89
CA PRO A 497 -14.07 -21.62 63.52
C PRO A 497 -13.02 -21.41 62.41
N GLU A 498 -13.28 -20.48 61.48
CA GLU A 498 -12.38 -20.14 60.36
C GLU A 498 -11.07 -19.46 60.82
N MET A 499 -11.07 -18.76 61.96
CA MET A 499 -9.89 -18.09 62.51
C MET A 499 -8.97 -19.03 63.30
N GLU A 500 -9.44 -20.23 63.68
CA GLU A 500 -8.62 -21.23 64.35
C GLU A 500 -7.62 -21.92 63.40
N ALA A 501 -7.91 -21.93 62.09
CA ALA A 501 -7.05 -22.53 61.06
C ALA A 501 -5.76 -21.73 60.82
N LEU A 502 -5.77 -20.42 61.07
CA LEU A 502 -4.62 -19.53 60.84
C LEU A 502 -3.55 -19.61 61.94
N LEU A 503 -3.85 -20.24 63.08
CA LEU A 503 -2.89 -20.46 64.17
C LEU A 503 -2.16 -21.80 64.07
N ARG A 504 -2.46 -22.63 63.07
CA ARG A 504 -1.80 -23.94 62.84
C ARG A 504 -0.67 -23.91 61.81
N PHE A 505 -0.36 -22.74 61.24
CA PHE A 505 0.80 -22.56 60.38
C PHE A 505 1.72 -21.48 60.96
N ASN A 506 2.63 -21.90 61.84
CA ASN A 506 3.95 -21.30 62.01
C ASN A 506 4.82 -22.25 62.85
N ILE A 507 5.75 -22.90 62.13
CA ILE A 507 6.91 -23.73 62.54
C ILE A 507 6.60 -25.08 63.18
#